data_AF-A0A101C4Z6-F1
#
_entry.id   AF-A0A101C4Z6-F1
#
_cell.length_a   1.000
_cell.length_b   1.000
_cell.length_c   1.000
_cell.angle_alpha   90.00
_cell.angle_beta   90.00
_cell.angle_gamma   90.00
#
_symmetry.space_group_name_H-M   'P 1'
#
loop_
_entity.id
_entity.type
_entity.pdbx_description
1 polymer ?
#
loop_
_entity_poly.entity_id
_entity_poly.type
_entity_poly.pdbx_seq_one_letter_code
_entity_poly.pdbx_strand_id
1 'polypeptide(L)'
;MYKESEKIIMLKVAITLRLLLNYNKSYIDVNTEKDDSVNSYEKIAANSSADIRKATVTNAFSGAKKSTMVTIMLIVESMGFNMRDFGDQYDKITEKDIKEFKEFINKNKS
;
A
#
# COMPACT_ATOMS: atom_id res chain seq x y z
N MET A 1 11.36 -19.49 -5.04
CA MET A 1 11.44 -18.24 -5.84
C MET A 1 10.06 -17.97 -6.41
N TYR A 2 9.52 -16.75 -6.32
CA TYR A 2 8.20 -16.42 -6.88
C TYR A 2 8.22 -16.43 -8.41
N LYS A 3 7.11 -16.86 -9.03
CA LYS A 3 6.92 -16.75 -10.49
C LYS A 3 6.79 -15.27 -10.88
N GLU A 4 7.08 -14.94 -12.14
CA GLU A 4 7.01 -13.53 -12.60
C GLU A 4 5.60 -12.95 -12.47
N SER A 5 4.57 -13.73 -12.76
CA SER A 5 3.17 -13.32 -12.57
C SER A 5 2.85 -13.00 -11.10
N GLU A 6 3.37 -13.78 -10.15
CA GLU A 6 3.20 -13.51 -8.72
C GLU A 6 3.93 -12.23 -8.29
N LYS A 7 5.13 -12.00 -8.82
CA LYS A 7 5.87 -10.75 -8.57
C LYS A 7 5.10 -9.54 -9.09
N ILE A 8 4.52 -9.64 -10.29
CA ILE A 8 3.70 -8.56 -10.86
C ILE A 8 2.54 -8.23 -9.91
N ILE A 9 1.80 -9.25 -9.43
CA ILE A 9 0.70 -9.05 -8.47
C ILE A 9 1.21 -8.37 -7.20
N MET A 10 2.34 -8.83 -6.64
CA MET A 10 2.94 -8.24 -5.44
C MET A 10 3.30 -6.77 -5.63
N LEU A 11 3.84 -6.40 -6.79
CA LEU A 11 4.19 -5.02 -7.11
C LEU A 11 2.95 -4.15 -7.31
N LYS A 12 1.94 -4.64 -8.04
CA LYS A 12 0.67 -3.93 -8.20
C LYS A 12 0.02 -3.65 -6.85
N VAL A 13 -0.03 -4.63 -5.95
CA VAL A 13 -0.52 -4.44 -4.56
C VAL A 13 0.26 -3.33 -3.86
N ALA A 14 1.59 -3.39 -3.88
CA ALA A 14 2.42 -2.41 -3.21
C ALA A 14 2.23 -0.98 -3.77
N ILE A 15 2.10 -0.85 -5.09
CA ILE A 15 1.84 0.44 -5.76
C ILE A 15 0.46 0.97 -5.34
N THR A 16 -0.59 0.14 -5.41
CA THR A 16 -1.95 0.54 -5.03
C THR A 16 -2.01 1.03 -3.59
N LEU A 17 -1.41 0.30 -2.64
CA LEU A 17 -1.38 0.71 -1.24
C LEU A 17 -0.66 2.05 -1.04
N ARG A 18 0.43 2.29 -1.79
CA ARG A 18 1.14 3.58 -1.76
C ARG A 18 0.30 4.73 -2.31
N LEU A 19 -0.46 4.50 -3.38
CA LEU A 19 -1.34 5.51 -3.96
C LEU A 19 -2.44 5.91 -2.98
N LEU A 20 -3.11 4.94 -2.36
CA LEU A 20 -4.12 5.18 -1.34
C LEU A 20 -3.55 5.94 -0.14
N LEU A 21 -2.37 5.53 0.36
CA LEU A 21 -1.71 6.24 1.45
C LEU A 21 -1.31 7.68 1.06
N ASN A 22 -0.86 7.88 -0.19
CA ASN A 22 -0.49 9.19 -0.68
C ASN A 22 -1.71 10.11 -0.83
N TYR A 23 -2.86 9.56 -1.23
CA TYR A 23 -4.12 10.31 -1.23
C TYR A 23 -4.44 10.87 0.16
N ASN A 24 -4.33 10.04 1.21
CA ASN A 24 -4.50 10.49 2.59
C ASN A 24 -3.50 11.59 2.97
N LYS A 25 -2.23 11.46 2.57
CA LYS A 25 -1.22 12.50 2.83
C LYS A 25 -1.54 13.83 2.14
N SER A 26 -1.92 13.79 0.87
CA SER A 26 -2.24 14.98 0.08
C SER A 26 -3.53 15.67 0.54
N TYR A 27 -4.50 14.94 1.09
CA TYR A 27 -5.74 15.51 1.61
C TYR A 27 -5.52 16.33 2.90
N ILE A 28 -4.54 15.95 3.72
CA ILE A 28 -4.18 16.64 4.97
C ILE A 28 -3.50 17.98 4.70
N ASP A 29 -2.65 18.03 3.68
CA ASP A 29 -1.89 19.24 3.33
C ASP A 29 -2.80 20.38 2.86
N VAL A 30 -4.02 20.06 2.42
CA VAL A 30 -5.02 21.01 1.91
C VAL A 30 -6.04 21.42 2.99
N ASN A 31 -6.29 20.57 3.99
CA ASN A 31 -7.29 20.81 5.03
C ASN A 31 -6.64 20.67 6.42
N THR A 32 -6.21 21.79 6.97
CA THR A 32 -5.66 21.91 8.31
C THR A 32 -6.61 21.33 9.37
N GLU A 33 -6.03 20.55 10.28
CA GLU A 33 -6.62 19.93 11.49
C GLU A 33 -7.61 18.78 11.25
N LYS A 34 -7.07 17.56 11.09
CA LYS A 34 -7.64 16.34 11.70
C LYS A 34 -6.59 15.23 11.80
N ASP A 35 -6.17 14.99 13.04
CA ASP A 35 -5.25 13.92 13.46
C ASP A 35 -5.80 12.50 13.16
N ASP A 36 -7.08 12.39 12.81
CA ASP A 36 -7.79 11.12 12.56
C ASP A 36 -7.41 10.42 11.24
N SER A 37 -6.66 11.08 10.36
CA SER A 37 -6.30 10.50 9.06
C SER A 37 -5.09 9.55 9.15
N VAL A 38 -5.28 8.31 8.71
CA VAL A 38 -4.25 7.27 8.70
C VAL A 38 -3.32 7.47 7.50
N ASN A 39 -2.17 8.10 7.75
CA ASN A 39 -1.23 8.58 6.73
C ASN A 39 0.20 7.99 6.82
N SER A 40 0.45 7.09 7.78
CA SER A 40 1.75 6.47 8.03
C SER A 40 1.62 4.98 8.34
N TYR A 41 2.69 4.22 8.18
CA TYR A 41 2.68 2.77 8.49
C TYR A 41 2.41 2.49 9.97
N GLU A 42 2.83 3.40 10.86
CA GLU A 42 2.53 3.32 12.30
C GLU A 42 1.04 3.50 12.55
N LYS A 43 0.43 4.55 11.95
CA LYS A 43 -1.00 4.80 12.09
C LYS A 43 -1.83 3.65 11.49
N ILE A 44 -1.40 3.06 10.37
CA ILE A 44 -2.07 1.87 9.79
C ILE A 44 -2.06 0.71 10.77
N ALA A 45 -0.92 0.41 11.39
CA ALA A 45 -0.82 -0.67 12.37
C ALA A 45 -1.71 -0.39 13.60
N ALA A 46 -1.69 0.84 14.11
CA ALA A 46 -2.46 1.23 15.29
C ALA A 46 -3.98 1.30 15.07
N ASN A 47 -4.45 1.57 13.84
CA ASN A 47 -5.87 1.73 13.53
C ASN A 47 -6.50 0.47 12.89
N SER A 48 -5.76 -0.64 12.83
CA SER A 48 -6.29 -1.88 12.29
C SER A 48 -7.18 -2.59 13.29
N SER A 49 -8.31 -3.11 12.81
CA SER A 49 -9.26 -3.92 13.59
C SER A 49 -8.69 -5.27 14.05
N ALA A 50 -7.54 -5.66 13.49
CA ALA A 50 -6.72 -6.77 13.95
C ALA A 50 -5.31 -6.24 14.24
N ASP A 51 -4.64 -6.77 15.27
CA ASP A 51 -3.30 -6.34 15.67
C ASP A 51 -2.24 -6.71 14.60
N ILE A 52 -2.16 -5.90 13.54
CA ILE A 52 -1.18 -6.04 12.47
C ILE A 52 0.10 -5.32 12.87
N ARG A 53 1.20 -6.07 12.92
CA ARG A 53 2.52 -5.48 13.20
C ARG A 53 2.90 -4.51 12.09
N LYS A 54 3.53 -3.38 12.44
CA LYS A 54 4.13 -2.44 11.48
C LYS A 54 5.01 -3.12 10.43
N ALA A 55 5.77 -4.15 10.81
CA ALA A 55 6.59 -4.92 9.87
C ALA A 55 5.76 -5.58 8.76
N THR A 56 4.54 -6.05 9.08
CA THR A 56 3.59 -6.60 8.12
C THR A 56 3.10 -5.51 7.16
N VAL A 57 2.79 -4.32 7.68
CA VAL A 57 2.44 -3.14 6.86
C VAL A 57 3.60 -2.80 5.92
N THR A 58 4.81 -2.63 6.44
CA THR A 58 6.01 -2.34 5.63
C THR A 58 6.22 -3.39 4.54
N ASN A 59 6.02 -4.67 4.84
CA ASN A 59 6.15 -5.75 3.85
C ASN A 59 5.12 -5.59 2.72
N ALA A 60 3.87 -5.27 3.04
CA ALA A 60 2.82 -5.07 2.04
C ALA A 60 3.12 -3.90 1.09
N PHE A 61 3.66 -2.80 1.64
CA PHE A 61 4.07 -1.63 0.85
C PHE A 61 5.40 -1.81 0.10
N SER A 62 6.17 -2.87 0.39
CA SER A 62 7.46 -3.12 -0.25
C SER A 62 7.38 -3.91 -1.55
N GLY A 63 6.33 -4.73 -1.72
CA GLY A 63 6.25 -5.70 -2.81
C GLY A 63 7.30 -6.81 -2.73
N ALA A 64 8.06 -6.93 -1.64
CA ALA A 64 9.14 -7.91 -1.48
C ALA A 64 8.63 -9.30 -1.07
N LYS A 65 7.49 -9.36 -0.37
CA LYS A 65 6.83 -10.60 0.06
C LYS A 65 5.35 -10.56 -0.30
N LYS A 66 4.79 -11.73 -0.58
CA LYS A 66 3.35 -11.87 -0.84
C LYS A 66 2.57 -11.49 0.43
N SER A 67 1.64 -10.56 0.28
CA SER A 67 0.65 -10.24 1.32
C SER A 67 -0.58 -11.10 1.14
N THR A 68 -1.16 -11.57 2.24
CA THR A 68 -2.44 -12.29 2.19
C THR A 68 -3.57 -11.30 1.87
N MET A 69 -4.68 -11.79 1.31
CA MET A 69 -5.84 -10.95 1.03
C MET A 69 -6.40 -10.30 2.29
N VAL A 70 -6.42 -11.04 3.40
CA VAL A 70 -6.83 -10.53 4.72
C VAL A 70 -5.95 -9.35 5.14
N THR A 71 -4.63 -9.47 4.99
CA THR A 71 -3.70 -8.37 5.28
C THR A 71 -3.95 -7.14 4.40
N ILE A 72 -4.22 -7.35 3.11
CA ILE A 72 -4.50 -6.25 2.18
C ILE A 72 -5.79 -5.52 2.60
N MET A 73 -6.86 -6.27 2.88
CA MET A 73 -8.15 -5.74 3.34
C MET A 73 -8.00 -4.93 4.61
N LEU A 74 -7.33 -5.49 5.63
CA LEU A 74 -7.09 -4.79 6.90
C LEU A 74 -6.35 -3.46 6.70
N ILE A 75 -5.32 -3.43 5.84
CA ILE A 75 -4.57 -2.21 5.56
C ILE A 75 -5.45 -1.17 4.84
N VAL A 76 -6.23 -1.59 3.85
CA VAL A 76 -7.12 -0.71 3.08
C VAL A 76 -8.19 -0.09 3.98
N GLU A 77 -8.84 -0.89 4.81
CA GLU A 77 -9.84 -0.44 5.78
C GLU A 77 -9.24 0.46 6.85
N SER A 78 -8.04 0.15 7.34
CA SER A 78 -7.33 1.01 8.30
C SER A 78 -7.02 2.39 7.72
N MET A 79 -6.87 2.51 6.41
CA MET A 79 -6.69 3.80 5.72
C MET A 79 -8.01 4.53 5.44
N GLY A 80 -9.16 3.97 5.81
CA GLY A 80 -10.49 4.53 5.58
C GLY A 80 -11.06 4.27 4.19
N PHE A 81 -10.44 3.38 3.41
CA PHE A 81 -10.91 2.98 2.08
C PHE A 81 -11.63 1.64 2.13
N ASN A 82 -12.33 1.31 1.06
CA ASN A 82 -12.92 -0.01 0.87
C ASN A 82 -12.21 -0.77 -0.28
N MET A 83 -12.57 -2.04 -0.46
CA MET A 83 -11.95 -2.88 -1.49
C MET A 83 -12.32 -2.50 -2.93
N ARG A 84 -13.40 -1.73 -3.14
CA ARG A 84 -13.72 -1.14 -4.46
C ARG A 84 -12.72 -0.04 -4.80
N ASP A 85 -12.40 0.85 -3.85
CA ASP A 85 -11.39 1.89 -4.04
C ASP A 85 -10.03 1.26 -4.37
N PHE A 86 -9.67 0.18 -3.67
CA PHE A 86 -8.46 -0.59 -3.97
C PHE A 86 -8.50 -1.16 -5.39
N GLY A 87 -9.58 -1.83 -5.79
CA GLY A 87 -9.73 -2.43 -7.13
C GLY A 87 -9.63 -1.39 -8.24
N ASP A 88 -10.35 -0.27 -8.09
CA ASP A 88 -10.34 0.83 -9.06
C ASP A 88 -8.95 1.42 -9.26
N GLN A 89 -8.11 1.47 -8.22
CA GLN A 89 -6.71 1.90 -8.34
C GLN A 89 -5.80 0.80 -8.87
N TYR A 90 -6.01 -0.46 -8.46
CA TYR A 90 -5.24 -1.62 -8.92
C TYR A 90 -5.36 -1.86 -10.43
N ASP A 91 -6.55 -1.67 -10.99
CA ASP A 91 -6.82 -1.86 -12.42
C ASP A 91 -6.19 -0.78 -13.29
N LYS A 92 -5.92 0.40 -12.73
CA LYS A 92 -5.23 1.51 -13.42
C LYS A 92 -3.72 1.32 -13.50
N ILE A 93 -3.13 0.41 -12.72
CA ILE A 93 -1.68 0.21 -12.70
C ILE A 93 -1.20 -0.42 -14.02
N THR A 94 -0.33 0.31 -14.71
CA THR A 94 0.23 -0.05 -16.01
C THR A 94 1.58 -0.78 -15.88
N GLU A 95 2.06 -1.35 -16.99
CA GLU A 95 3.41 -1.92 -17.05
C GLU A 95 4.51 -0.88 -16.79
N LYS A 96 4.27 0.37 -17.20
CA LYS A 96 5.19 1.48 -16.95
C LYS A 96 5.33 1.74 -15.44
N ASP A 97 4.22 1.79 -14.71
CA ASP A 97 4.23 1.98 -13.25
C ASP A 97 5.00 0.85 -12.55
N ILE A 98 4.78 -0.39 -13.00
CA ILE A 98 5.50 -1.57 -12.48
C ILE A 98 7.01 -1.43 -12.73
N LYS A 99 7.42 -1.00 -13.94
CA LYS A 99 8.83 -0.82 -14.29
C LYS A 99 9.47 0.27 -13.45
N GLU A 100 8.84 1.44 -13.34
CA GLU A 100 9.32 2.56 -12.54
C GLU A 100 9.46 2.18 -11.06
N PHE A 101 8.48 1.43 -10.53
CA PHE A 101 8.53 0.95 -9.15
C PHE A 101 9.66 -0.08 -8.93
N LYS A 102 9.90 -0.99 -9.89
CA LYS A 102 11.05 -1.92 -9.86
C LYS A 102 12.38 -1.14 -9.81
N GLU A 103 12.52 -0.11 -10.63
CA GLU A 103 13.71 0.74 -10.66
C GLU A 103 13.90 1.52 -9.34
N PHE A 104 12.82 2.08 -8.78
CA PHE A 104 12.83 2.74 -7.48
C PHE A 104 13.31 1.81 -6.36
N ILE A 105 12.79 0.57 -6.30
CA ILE A 105 13.22 -0.40 -5.29
C ILE A 105 14.71 -0.76 -5.46
N ASN A 106 15.18 -0.91 -6.69
CA ASN A 106 16.58 -1.26 -6.93
C ASN A 106 17.54 -0.13 -6.53
N LYS A 107 17.17 1.14 -6.77
CA LYS A 107 17.98 2.30 -6.35
C LYS A 107 18.08 2.44 -4.84
N ASN A 108 17.04 2.10 -4.09
CA ASN A 108 17.01 2.20 -2.63
C ASN A 108 17.57 0.97 -1.89
N LYS A 109 18.11 -0.02 -2.62
CA LYS A 109 18.78 -1.21 -2.06
C LYS A 109 20.31 -1.10 -2.09
N SER A 110 20.86 -0.09 -2.74
CA SER A 110 22.29 0.26 -2.76
C SER A 110 22.59 1.30 -1.69
#